data_AF-A0A7S2VDS3-F1
#
_entry.id   AF-A0A7S2VDS3-F1
#
_cell.length_a   1.000
_cell.length_b   1.000
_cell.length_c   1.000
_cell.angle_alpha   90.00
_cell.angle_beta   90.00
_cell.angle_gamma   90.00
#
_symmetry.space_group_name_H-M   'P 1'
#
loop_
_entity.id
_entity.type
_entity.pdbx_description
1 polymer ?
#
loop_
_entity_poly.entity_id
_entity_poly.type
_entity_poly.pdbx_seq_one_letter_code
_entity_poly.pdbx_strand_id
1 'polypeptide(L)'
;LAQVVQARTNGNVFFIVQFVFMLVQSELLSYNIGLGAWSFDVNVIKEGTSAAENVVDIMTKRLEHSESAVQILPTAAFLGGRFSLEAICILMAKEWNADINEAEKKVRAMLEDCQNQGLIESRGFDSFEFVHNQVQEASQNRIAVNHLADFQYEIGYTLLSSFGDEELGEMVFAVANLLYVKPSSVIDATTR
;
A
#
# COMPACT_ATOMS: atom_id res chain seq x y z
N LEU A 1 5.12 -13.73 26.10
CA LEU A 1 4.96 -13.36 24.67
C LEU A 1 3.50 -13.26 24.23
N ALA A 2 2.70 -14.32 24.33
CA ALA A 2 1.31 -14.35 23.83
C ALA A 2 0.42 -13.16 24.24
N GLN A 3 0.48 -12.70 25.49
CA GLN A 3 -0.28 -11.52 25.96
C GLN A 3 0.13 -10.22 25.24
N VAL A 4 1.43 -10.04 24.97
CA VAL A 4 1.94 -8.85 24.25
C VAL A 4 1.50 -8.91 22.80
N VAL A 5 1.64 -10.08 22.17
CA VAL A 5 1.17 -10.32 20.79
C VAL A 5 -0.33 -10.01 20.70
N GLN A 6 -1.16 -10.61 21.55
CA GLN A 6 -2.60 -10.35 21.58
C GLN A 6 -2.93 -8.87 21.77
N ALA A 7 -2.26 -8.18 22.70
CA ALA A 7 -2.50 -6.77 22.96
C ALA A 7 -2.12 -5.86 21.77
N ARG A 8 -1.08 -6.24 21.01
CA ARG A 8 -0.58 -5.45 19.87
C ARG A 8 -1.33 -5.71 18.56
N THR A 9 -1.88 -6.91 18.41
CA THR A 9 -2.48 -7.39 17.17
C THR A 9 -4.00 -7.50 17.24
N ASN A 10 -4.57 -7.32 18.44
CA ASN A 10 -5.97 -7.58 18.77
C ASN A 10 -6.44 -8.99 18.37
N GLY A 11 -5.52 -9.97 18.31
CA GLY A 11 -5.81 -11.35 17.93
C GLY A 11 -6.02 -11.58 16.43
N ASN A 12 -5.79 -10.56 15.59
CA ASN A 12 -5.83 -10.73 14.14
C ASN A 12 -4.63 -11.56 13.67
N VAL A 13 -4.88 -12.72 13.05
CA VAL A 13 -3.85 -13.68 12.62
C VAL A 13 -2.81 -13.04 11.70
N PHE A 14 -3.24 -12.20 10.77
CA PHE A 14 -2.33 -11.49 9.87
C PHE A 14 -1.40 -10.56 10.68
N PHE A 15 -1.94 -9.78 11.62
CA PHE A 15 -1.13 -8.93 12.48
C PHE A 15 -0.24 -9.71 13.44
N ILE A 16 -0.65 -10.90 13.88
CA ILE A 16 0.20 -11.82 14.65
C ILE A 16 1.43 -12.19 13.83
N VAL A 17 1.26 -12.60 12.58
CA VAL A 17 2.37 -12.96 11.69
C VAL A 17 3.29 -11.74 11.48
N GLN A 18 2.72 -10.57 11.18
CA GLN A 18 3.52 -9.36 10.94
C GLN A 18 4.29 -8.89 12.18
N PHE A 19 3.66 -8.93 13.34
CA PHE A 19 4.29 -8.54 14.60
C PHE A 19 5.41 -9.51 14.97
N VAL A 20 5.22 -10.83 14.81
CA VAL A 20 6.28 -11.82 15.03
C VAL A 20 7.43 -11.63 14.06
N PHE A 21 7.14 -11.40 12.78
CA PHE A 21 8.18 -11.15 11.78
C PHE A 21 9.01 -9.90 12.09
N MET A 22 8.35 -8.82 12.53
CA MET A 22 9.02 -7.61 13.01
C MET A 22 9.93 -7.90 14.22
N LEU A 23 9.44 -8.65 15.21
CA LEU A 23 10.27 -8.99 16.38
C LEU A 23 11.53 -9.76 15.97
N VAL A 24 11.45 -10.62 14.94
CA VAL A 24 12.61 -11.32 14.39
C VAL A 24 13.56 -10.37 13.66
N GLN A 25 13.03 -9.50 12.79
CA GLN A 25 13.86 -8.52 12.05
C GLN A 25 14.56 -7.52 12.97
N SER A 26 13.92 -7.14 14.08
CA SER A 26 14.50 -6.24 15.09
C SER A 26 15.34 -6.96 16.14
N GLU A 27 15.62 -8.26 15.96
CA GLU A 27 16.39 -9.12 16.89
C GLU A 27 15.80 -9.23 18.32
N LEU A 28 14.56 -8.78 18.51
CA LEU A 28 13.82 -8.87 19.78
C LEU A 28 13.29 -10.29 20.05
N LEU A 29 13.19 -11.11 19.01
CA LEU A 29 12.84 -12.52 19.07
C LEU A 29 13.83 -13.30 18.20
N SER A 30 14.59 -14.20 18.81
CA SER A 30 15.60 -15.00 18.10
C SER A 30 15.51 -16.47 18.49
N TYR A 31 15.85 -17.36 17.55
CA TYR A 31 15.91 -18.80 17.85
C TYR A 31 17.30 -19.17 18.36
N ASN A 32 17.39 -19.62 19.62
CA ASN A 32 18.63 -20.08 20.21
C ASN A 32 18.85 -21.56 19.86
N ILE A 33 19.78 -21.82 18.95
CA ILE A 33 20.12 -23.17 18.48
C ILE A 33 20.67 -24.04 19.62
N GLY A 34 21.48 -23.48 20.51
CA GLY A 34 22.08 -24.22 21.63
C GLY A 34 21.06 -24.70 22.66
N LEU A 35 19.95 -23.97 22.80
CA LEU A 35 18.85 -24.33 23.71
C LEU A 35 17.68 -25.02 23.01
N GLY A 36 17.65 -25.03 21.67
CA GLY A 36 16.52 -25.53 20.88
C GLY A 36 15.22 -24.76 21.16
N ALA A 37 15.32 -23.47 21.50
CA ALA A 37 14.19 -22.68 21.99
C ALA A 37 14.26 -21.23 21.50
N TRP A 38 13.09 -20.60 21.38
CA TRP A 38 12.98 -19.17 21.13
C TRP A 38 13.41 -18.38 22.37
N SER A 39 14.29 -17.40 22.17
CA SER A 39 14.78 -16.46 23.17
C SER A 39 14.13 -15.10 22.97
N PHE A 40 13.56 -14.56 24.03
CA PHE A 40 12.94 -13.23 24.05
C PHE A 40 12.89 -12.70 25.48
N ASP A 41 12.93 -11.38 25.63
CA ASP A 41 12.64 -10.69 26.90
C ASP A 41 11.37 -9.87 26.74
N VAL A 42 10.36 -10.15 27.58
CA VAL A 42 9.05 -9.48 27.50
C VAL A 42 9.13 -8.00 27.82
N ASN A 43 10.03 -7.58 28.72
CA ASN A 43 10.20 -6.18 29.07
C ASN A 43 10.91 -5.44 27.93
N VAL A 44 11.98 -6.03 27.37
CA VAL A 44 12.68 -5.47 26.21
C VAL A 44 11.74 -5.36 25.01
N ILE A 45 10.90 -6.37 24.76
CA ILE A 45 9.88 -6.29 23.72
C ILE A 45 8.89 -5.15 24.01
N LYS A 46 8.38 -5.01 25.23
CA LYS A 46 7.42 -3.94 25.57
C LYS A 46 8.02 -2.55 25.44
N GLU A 47 9.29 -2.37 25.81
CA GLU A 47 10.04 -1.12 25.68
C GLU A 47 10.35 -0.81 24.21
N GLY A 48 10.81 -1.81 23.45
CA GLY A 48 11.15 -1.70 22.03
C GLY A 48 9.94 -1.71 21.08
N THR A 49 8.75 -2.04 21.57
CA THR A 49 7.47 -1.98 20.85
C THR A 49 6.51 -1.10 21.65
N SER A 50 6.80 0.19 21.70
CA SER A 50 6.18 1.14 22.63
C SER A 50 4.64 1.09 22.57
N ALA A 51 3.95 1.57 23.62
CA ALA A 51 2.48 1.59 23.67
C ALA A 51 1.82 2.27 22.45
N ALA A 52 2.54 3.18 21.80
CA ALA A 52 2.12 3.94 20.63
C ALA A 52 2.43 3.27 19.28
N GLU A 53 3.06 2.09 19.27
CA GLU A 53 3.31 1.32 18.04
C GLU A 53 2.34 0.14 18.00
N ASN A 54 1.18 0.37 17.39
CA ASN A 54 0.32 -0.71 16.95
C ASN A 54 0.91 -1.33 15.66
N VAL A 55 0.39 -2.49 15.23
CA VAL A 55 0.87 -3.14 14.00
C VAL A 55 0.67 -2.27 12.76
N VAL A 56 -0.35 -1.42 12.73
CA VAL A 56 -0.53 -0.46 11.64
C VAL A 56 0.61 0.56 11.62
N ASP A 57 1.01 1.14 12.75
CA ASP A 57 2.10 2.11 12.81
C ASP A 57 3.41 1.50 12.28
N ILE A 58 3.64 0.22 12.58
CA ILE A 58 4.76 -0.56 12.04
C ILE A 58 4.66 -0.66 10.51
N MET A 59 3.47 -0.95 9.98
CA MET A 59 3.25 -1.08 8.53
C MET A 59 3.37 0.26 7.81
N THR A 60 2.86 1.34 8.41
CA THR A 60 3.02 2.71 7.91
C THR A 60 4.49 3.10 7.86
N LYS A 61 5.27 2.78 8.90
CA LYS A 61 6.73 2.98 8.89
C LYS A 61 7.42 2.15 7.80
N ARG A 62 7.02 0.89 7.57
CA ARG A 62 7.59 0.08 6.47
C ARG A 62 7.33 0.73 5.12
N LEU A 63 6.11 1.20 4.90
CA LEU A 63 5.73 1.95 3.71
C LEU A 63 6.62 3.20 3.53
N GLU A 64 6.94 3.94 4.59
CA GLU A 64 7.82 5.12 4.51
C GLU A 64 9.26 4.79 4.12
N HIS A 65 9.75 3.60 4.47
CA HIS A 65 11.14 3.19 4.24
C HIS A 65 11.32 2.33 2.98
N SER A 66 10.25 2.01 2.25
CA SER A 66 10.33 1.23 1.02
C SER A 66 10.18 2.11 -0.22
N GLU A 67 11.24 2.16 -1.03
CA GLU A 67 11.23 2.87 -2.31
C GLU A 67 10.12 2.34 -3.24
N SER A 68 9.97 1.01 -3.33
CA SER A 68 8.91 0.36 -4.08
C SER A 68 7.52 0.80 -3.61
N ALA A 69 7.27 0.76 -2.29
CA ALA A 69 5.97 1.14 -1.72
C ALA A 69 5.66 2.63 -1.92
N VAL A 70 6.65 3.50 -1.69
CA VAL A 70 6.50 4.96 -1.85
C VAL A 70 6.17 5.33 -3.30
N GLN A 71 6.69 4.60 -4.28
CA GLN A 71 6.44 4.90 -5.70
C GLN A 71 5.08 4.38 -6.18
N ILE A 72 4.63 3.19 -5.77
CA ILE A 72 3.44 2.57 -6.39
C ILE A 72 2.16 2.69 -5.56
N LEU A 73 2.27 2.59 -4.23
CA LEU A 73 1.09 2.45 -3.38
C LEU A 73 0.25 3.73 -3.26
N PRO A 74 0.81 4.97 -3.35
CA PRO A 74 -0.01 6.17 -3.40
C PRO A 74 -1.01 6.12 -4.56
N THR A 75 -0.55 5.80 -5.78
CA THR A 75 -1.40 5.66 -6.97
C THR A 75 -2.42 4.54 -6.80
N ALA A 76 -2.00 3.38 -6.31
CA ALA A 76 -2.89 2.26 -6.06
C ALA A 76 -4.00 2.57 -5.04
N ALA A 77 -3.68 3.35 -4.01
CA ALA A 77 -4.61 3.67 -2.96
C ALA A 77 -5.79 4.54 -3.44
N PHE A 78 -5.61 5.31 -4.53
CA PHE A 78 -6.70 6.07 -5.18
C PHE A 78 -7.62 5.19 -6.03
N LEU A 79 -7.19 3.99 -6.44
CA LEU A 79 -8.05 3.00 -7.10
C LEU A 79 -8.99 2.29 -6.13
N GLY A 80 -8.67 2.31 -4.83
CA GLY A 80 -9.46 1.74 -3.75
C GLY A 80 -8.66 0.76 -2.90
N GLY A 81 -9.36 0.04 -2.01
CA GLY A 81 -8.73 -1.00 -1.19
C GLY A 81 -8.23 -2.19 -2.00
N ARG A 82 -8.81 -2.41 -3.18
CA ARG A 82 -8.40 -3.42 -4.18
C ARG A 82 -8.08 -2.74 -5.50
N PHE A 83 -7.10 -3.27 -6.21
CA PHE A 83 -6.70 -2.76 -7.52
C PHE A 83 -6.16 -3.89 -8.41
N SER A 84 -6.19 -3.68 -9.73
CA SER A 84 -5.60 -4.61 -10.71
C SER A 84 -4.19 -4.17 -11.08
N LEU A 85 -3.35 -5.14 -11.44
CA LEU A 85 -2.03 -4.89 -12.00
C LEU A 85 -2.11 -4.00 -13.24
N GLU A 86 -3.05 -4.32 -14.12
CA GLU A 86 -3.21 -3.63 -15.41
C GLU A 86 -3.42 -2.13 -15.23
N ALA A 87 -4.30 -1.73 -14.31
CA ALA A 87 -4.55 -0.32 -14.00
C ALA A 87 -3.26 0.37 -13.50
N ILE A 88 -2.49 -0.28 -12.62
CA ILE A 88 -1.22 0.28 -12.14
C ILE A 88 -0.19 0.36 -13.26
N CYS A 89 -0.07 -0.66 -14.11
CA CYS A 89 0.86 -0.66 -15.23
C CYS A 89 0.60 0.51 -16.18
N ILE A 90 -0.67 0.76 -16.53
CA ILE A 90 -1.05 1.89 -17.38
C ILE A 90 -0.65 3.23 -16.74
N LEU A 91 -0.95 3.40 -15.45
CA LEU A 91 -0.65 4.63 -14.73
C LEU A 91 0.86 4.87 -14.61
N MET A 92 1.61 3.83 -14.23
CA MET A 92 3.06 3.91 -14.08
C MET A 92 3.79 4.04 -15.42
N ALA A 93 3.30 3.40 -16.49
CA ALA A 93 3.86 3.57 -17.83
C ALA A 93 3.77 5.02 -18.28
N LYS A 94 2.63 5.68 -18.01
CA LYS A 94 2.46 7.11 -18.29
C LYS A 94 3.36 7.99 -17.42
N GLU A 95 3.41 7.73 -16.11
CA GLU A 95 4.25 8.51 -15.19
C GLU A 95 5.74 8.40 -15.51
N TRP A 96 6.22 7.21 -15.84
CA TRP A 96 7.62 6.95 -16.18
C TRP A 96 7.95 7.22 -17.65
N ASN A 97 6.96 7.55 -18.47
CA ASN A 97 7.10 7.69 -19.92
C ASN A 97 7.80 6.47 -20.56
N ALA A 98 7.32 5.27 -20.23
CA ALA A 98 7.90 3.98 -20.60
C ALA A 98 6.92 3.13 -21.42
N ASP A 99 7.44 2.11 -22.12
CA ASP A 99 6.60 1.10 -22.78
C ASP A 99 5.83 0.28 -21.74
N ILE A 100 4.61 -0.15 -22.09
CA ILE A 100 3.74 -0.89 -21.15
C ILE A 100 4.37 -2.19 -20.66
N ASN A 101 5.13 -2.91 -21.49
CA ASN A 101 5.78 -4.15 -21.10
C ASN A 101 6.96 -3.91 -20.15
N GLU A 102 7.69 -2.82 -20.36
CA GLU A 102 8.77 -2.40 -19.46
C GLU A 102 8.21 -1.97 -18.10
N ALA A 103 7.16 -1.16 -18.12
CA ALA A 103 6.44 -0.74 -16.93
C ALA A 103 5.88 -1.94 -16.17
N GLU A 104 5.24 -2.89 -16.84
CA GLU A 104 4.69 -4.10 -16.20
C GLU A 104 5.77 -4.89 -15.47
N LYS A 105 6.92 -5.13 -16.11
CA LYS A 105 8.02 -5.86 -15.46
C LYS A 105 8.49 -5.16 -14.18
N LYS A 106 8.63 -3.84 -14.20
CA LYS A 106 9.04 -3.04 -13.05
C LYS A 106 7.96 -3.00 -11.97
N VAL A 107 6.70 -2.80 -12.35
CA VAL A 107 5.54 -2.79 -11.45
C VAL A 107 5.40 -4.13 -10.73
N ARG A 108 5.53 -5.26 -11.43
CA ARG A 108 5.46 -6.60 -10.81
C ARG A 108 6.52 -6.77 -9.74
N ALA A 109 7.76 -6.39 -10.00
CA ALA A 109 8.84 -6.46 -9.00
C ALA A 109 8.53 -5.57 -7.78
N MET A 110 8.03 -4.35 -7.99
CA MET A 110 7.71 -3.43 -6.89
C MET A 110 6.49 -3.91 -6.07
N LEU A 111 5.50 -4.54 -6.71
CA LEU A 111 4.36 -5.15 -6.02
C LEU A 111 4.81 -6.37 -5.21
N GLU A 112 5.70 -7.20 -5.74
CA GLU A 112 6.29 -8.33 -5.02
C GLU A 112 7.03 -7.85 -3.76
N ASP A 113 7.81 -6.76 -3.84
CA ASP A 113 8.44 -6.14 -2.68
C ASP A 113 7.40 -5.67 -1.65
N CYS A 114 6.31 -5.05 -2.10
CA CYS A 114 5.24 -4.60 -1.21
C CYS A 114 4.52 -5.76 -0.53
N GLN A 115 4.35 -6.90 -1.21
CA GLN A 115 3.81 -8.13 -0.64
C GLN A 115 4.76 -8.73 0.40
N ASN A 116 6.06 -8.79 0.09
CA ASN A 116 7.08 -9.31 1.00
C ASN A 116 7.18 -8.48 2.29
N GLN A 117 6.90 -7.17 2.21
CA GLN A 117 6.81 -6.29 3.37
C GLN A 117 5.46 -6.38 4.10
N GLY A 118 4.51 -7.11 3.53
CA GLY A 118 3.17 -7.29 4.07
C GLY A 118 2.29 -6.05 3.96
N LEU A 119 2.50 -5.18 2.97
CA LEU A 119 1.67 -3.96 2.77
C LEU A 119 0.41 -4.26 1.94
N ILE A 120 0.50 -5.25 1.05
CA ILE A 120 -0.57 -5.71 0.17
C ILE A 120 -0.57 -7.24 0.10
N GLU A 121 -1.70 -7.82 -0.31
CA GLU A 121 -1.87 -9.24 -0.58
C GLU A 121 -2.35 -9.47 -2.01
N SER A 122 -2.00 -10.62 -2.61
CA SER A 122 -2.61 -11.03 -3.88
C SER A 122 -3.99 -11.64 -3.64
N ARG A 123 -4.94 -11.32 -4.52
CA ARG A 123 -6.28 -11.91 -4.57
C ARG A 123 -6.48 -12.81 -5.79
N GLY A 124 -5.39 -13.17 -6.47
CA GLY A 124 -5.42 -13.94 -7.73
C GLY A 124 -5.74 -13.05 -8.93
N PHE A 125 -5.55 -13.59 -10.14
CA PHE A 125 -5.83 -12.91 -11.41
C PHE A 125 -5.22 -11.50 -11.50
N ASP A 126 -3.95 -11.35 -11.10
CA ASP A 126 -3.25 -10.06 -11.10
C ASP A 126 -4.00 -8.95 -10.33
N SER A 127 -4.76 -9.33 -9.30
CA SER A 127 -5.43 -8.42 -8.36
C SER A 127 -4.72 -8.38 -7.01
N PHE A 128 -4.69 -7.20 -6.41
CA PHE A 128 -4.05 -6.91 -5.14
C PHE A 128 -5.02 -6.18 -4.20
N GLU A 129 -4.83 -6.37 -2.90
CA GLU A 129 -5.60 -5.70 -1.85
C GLU A 129 -4.66 -5.16 -0.78
N PHE A 130 -4.93 -3.94 -0.28
CA PHE A 130 -4.30 -3.44 0.92
C PHE A 130 -4.67 -4.32 2.10
N VAL A 131 -3.67 -4.76 2.84
CA VAL A 131 -3.84 -5.56 4.06
C VAL A 131 -4.69 -4.88 5.12
N HIS A 132 -4.75 -3.54 5.10
CA HIS A 132 -5.56 -2.74 6.02
C HIS A 132 -5.85 -1.35 5.47
N ASN A 133 -7.04 -0.81 5.79
CA ASN A 133 -7.46 0.53 5.37
C ASN A 133 -6.50 1.64 5.82
N GLN A 134 -5.94 1.55 7.03
CA GLN A 134 -4.99 2.57 7.49
C GLN A 134 -3.67 2.57 6.70
N VAL A 135 -3.25 1.43 6.11
CA VAL A 135 -2.07 1.39 5.20
C VAL A 135 -2.41 2.07 3.88
N GLN A 136 -3.62 1.86 3.38
CA GLN A 136 -4.15 2.56 2.21
C GLN A 136 -4.23 4.08 2.47
N GLU A 137 -4.82 4.51 3.58
CA GLU A 137 -4.91 5.93 3.97
C GLU A 137 -3.52 6.55 4.13
N ALA A 138 -2.58 5.83 4.76
CA ALA A 138 -1.19 6.28 4.87
C ALA A 138 -0.51 6.46 3.50
N SER A 139 -0.84 5.59 2.52
CA SER A 139 -0.37 5.72 1.14
C SER A 139 -0.95 6.95 0.45
N GLN A 140 -2.26 7.21 0.61
CA GLN A 140 -2.92 8.39 0.03
C GLN A 140 -2.37 9.70 0.60
N ASN A 141 -2.15 9.75 1.92
CA ASN A 141 -1.66 10.93 2.62
C ASN A 141 -0.23 11.34 2.21
N ARG A 142 0.46 10.52 1.41
CA ARG A 142 1.75 10.89 0.82
C ARG A 142 1.61 11.91 -0.31
N ILE A 143 0.46 11.97 -0.97
CA ILE A 143 0.19 13.01 -1.95
C ILE A 143 -0.19 14.27 -1.20
N ALA A 144 0.60 15.33 -1.38
CA ALA A 144 0.35 16.59 -0.71
C ALA A 144 -1.05 17.13 -1.07
N VAL A 145 -1.77 17.65 -0.08
CA VAL A 145 -3.18 18.05 -0.18
C VAL A 145 -3.43 19.03 -1.34
N ASN A 146 -2.47 19.91 -1.62
CA ASN A 146 -2.52 20.89 -2.71
C ASN A 146 -2.40 20.29 -4.11
N HIS A 147 -1.94 19.04 -4.22
CA HIS A 147 -1.83 18.30 -5.48
C HIS A 147 -2.86 17.17 -5.60
N LEU A 148 -3.61 16.88 -4.54
CA LEU A 148 -4.48 15.72 -4.45
C LEU A 148 -5.59 15.72 -5.50
N ALA A 149 -6.23 16.87 -5.73
CA ALA A 149 -7.31 16.99 -6.73
C ALA A 149 -6.81 16.82 -8.16
N ASP A 150 -5.68 17.45 -8.50
CA ASP A 150 -5.06 17.32 -9.81
C ASP A 150 -4.57 15.87 -10.04
N PHE A 151 -3.96 15.25 -9.03
CA PHE A 151 -3.50 13.86 -9.08
C PHE A 151 -4.64 12.85 -9.26
N GLN A 152 -5.73 13.00 -8.49
CA GLN A 152 -6.92 12.15 -8.65
C GLN A 152 -7.51 12.25 -10.06
N TYR A 153 -7.63 13.47 -10.57
CA TYR A 153 -8.13 13.70 -11.92
C TYR A 153 -7.22 13.08 -12.97
N GLU A 154 -5.89 13.22 -12.84
CA GLU A 154 -4.93 12.61 -13.76
C GLU A 154 -5.03 11.09 -13.80
N ILE A 155 -5.20 10.43 -12.64
CA ILE A 155 -5.44 8.98 -12.59
C ILE A 155 -6.74 8.64 -13.33
N GLY A 156 -7.84 9.27 -12.95
CA GLY A 156 -9.16 8.98 -13.54
C GLY A 156 -9.18 9.20 -15.05
N TYR A 157 -8.59 10.30 -15.52
CA TYR A 157 -8.51 10.62 -16.95
C TYR A 157 -7.63 9.63 -17.70
N THR A 158 -6.50 9.22 -17.12
CA THR A 158 -5.61 8.23 -17.73
C THR A 158 -6.35 6.91 -17.95
N LEU A 159 -7.00 6.38 -16.91
CA LEU A 159 -7.77 5.13 -17.01
C LEU A 159 -8.90 5.24 -18.05
N LEU A 160 -9.66 6.35 -18.02
CA LEU A 160 -10.72 6.61 -18.99
C LEU A 160 -10.21 6.65 -20.43
N SER A 161 -9.00 7.17 -20.65
CA SER A 161 -8.40 7.28 -21.99
C SER A 161 -7.71 6.01 -22.48
N SER A 162 -7.41 5.06 -21.59
CA SER A 162 -6.61 3.87 -21.90
C SER A 162 -7.44 2.58 -21.96
N PHE A 163 -8.54 2.50 -21.23
CA PHE A 163 -9.39 1.32 -21.20
C PHE A 163 -10.54 1.36 -22.20
N GLY A 164 -10.98 0.18 -22.64
CA GLY A 164 -12.19 -0.01 -23.44
C GLY A 164 -13.44 -0.04 -22.57
N ASP A 165 -14.60 -0.17 -23.23
CA ASP A 165 -15.91 -0.13 -22.57
C ASP A 165 -16.09 -1.30 -21.57
N GLU A 166 -15.49 -2.46 -21.84
CA GLU A 166 -15.60 -3.65 -20.98
C GLU A 166 -14.83 -3.44 -19.68
N GLU A 167 -13.56 -3.04 -19.76
CA GLU A 167 -12.71 -2.81 -18.60
C GLU A 167 -13.21 -1.61 -17.79
N LEU A 168 -13.65 -0.53 -18.45
CA LEU A 168 -14.27 0.62 -17.78
C LEU A 168 -15.58 0.23 -17.10
N GLY A 169 -16.33 -0.72 -17.65
CA GLY A 169 -17.55 -1.25 -17.02
C GLY A 169 -17.29 -1.84 -15.63
N GLU A 170 -16.17 -2.54 -15.45
CA GLU A 170 -15.79 -3.14 -14.17
C GLU A 170 -15.34 -2.11 -13.12
N MET A 171 -14.76 -0.98 -13.57
CA MET A 171 -14.21 0.05 -12.68
C MET A 171 -14.94 1.41 -12.77
N VAL A 172 -16.15 1.44 -13.34
CA VAL A 172 -16.89 2.68 -13.64
C VAL A 172 -17.04 3.58 -12.41
N PHE A 173 -17.32 2.99 -11.25
CA PHE A 173 -17.44 3.74 -10.00
C PHE A 173 -16.11 4.29 -9.51
N ALA A 174 -15.01 3.54 -9.66
CA ALA A 174 -13.68 4.02 -9.27
C ALA A 174 -13.26 5.20 -10.16
N VAL A 175 -13.39 5.05 -11.49
CA VAL A 175 -13.07 6.12 -12.45
C VAL A 175 -13.97 7.34 -12.26
N ALA A 176 -15.28 7.15 -12.06
CA ALA A 176 -16.20 8.25 -11.80
C ALA A 176 -15.86 9.00 -10.49
N ASN A 177 -15.49 8.28 -9.43
CA ASN A 177 -15.09 8.89 -8.16
C ASN A 177 -13.80 9.72 -8.32
N LEU A 178 -12.83 9.21 -9.09
CA LEU A 178 -11.59 9.93 -9.39
C LEU A 178 -11.84 11.24 -10.17
N LEU A 179 -12.76 11.20 -11.13
CA LEU A 179 -13.11 12.35 -11.98
C LEU A 179 -14.10 13.33 -11.35
N TYR A 180 -14.76 12.96 -10.26
CA TYR A 180 -15.71 13.83 -9.55
C TYR A 180 -15.01 15.04 -8.92
N VAL A 181 -13.73 14.91 -8.57
CA VAL A 181 -12.97 15.97 -7.92
C VAL A 181 -12.54 16.99 -8.96
N LYS A 182 -12.91 18.27 -8.75
CA LYS A 182 -12.52 19.38 -9.63
C LYS A 182 -11.04 19.68 -9.44
N PRO A 183 -10.18 19.46 -10.45
CA PRO A 183 -8.76 19.79 -10.36
C PRO A 183 -8.58 21.32 -10.41
N SER A 184 -7.52 21.81 -9.76
CA SER A 184 -7.16 23.23 -9.70
C SER A 184 -6.98 23.83 -11.10
N SER A 185 -6.47 23.00 -12.01
CA SER A 185 -6.24 23.30 -13.44
C SER A 185 -7.51 23.61 -14.26
N VAL A 186 -8.69 23.20 -13.79
CA VAL A 186 -9.97 23.41 -14.51
C VAL A 186 -10.74 24.64 -14.01
N ILE A 187 -10.30 25.27 -12.92
CA ILE A 187 -10.99 26.41 -12.30
C ILE A 187 -10.90 27.70 -13.16
N ASP A 188 -9.91 27.82 -14.05
CA ASP A 188 -9.70 29.03 -14.87
C ASP A 188 -10.43 29.05 -16.23
N ALA A 189 -11.09 27.96 -16.64
CA ALA A 189 -11.72 27.89 -17.97
C ALA A 189 -13.18 28.41 -18.02
N THR A 190 -13.81 28.74 -16.89
CA THR A 190 -15.23 29.13 -16.84
C THR A 190 -15.51 30.52 -16.28
N THR A 191 -14.49 31.36 -16.06
CA THR A 191 -14.68 32.77 -15.70
C THR A 191 -14.21 33.68 -16.84
N ARG A 192 -15.01 33.79 -17.90
CA ARG A 192 -15.03 34.94 -18.81
C ARG A 192 -16.35 35.04 -19.57
#